data_AF-A0A820J5Y2-F1
#
_entry.id   AF-A0A820J5Y2-F1
#
_cell.length_a   1.000
_cell.length_b   1.000
_cell.length_c   1.000
_cell.angle_alpha   90.00
_cell.angle_beta   90.00
_cell.angle_gamma   90.00
#
_symmetry.space_group_name_H-M   'P 1'
#
loop_
_entity.id
_entity.type
_entity.pdbx_description
1 polymer ?
#
loop_
_entity_poly.entity_id
_entity_poly.type
_entity_poly.pdbx_seq_one_letter_code
_entity_poly.pdbx_strand_id
1 'polypeptide(L)'
;MNATLQCLKSVPELRDAVKQYHPTHRGQGAMMIDGTQMIANALKTTYQQLDGTSEPYMPLILLTSIHREFPRFAEKDDHGHMMQQDANEFWVQLMQILQMNIPGKKLNDETTTVSSTNNEKSLIDQYFGMSAQSIMKCNEAPEELTTVAEERLLQLSCFISQDVKYLLTGLKNRLEEQITKHSTVLNRDAVFTKTTHLSRLPAYLTIQFVRFFYKEKEKVNAKILKDVQYSMILDVFDLCTPELQKRLMPAREQIKKSEDAKLDRERAKKLGEVVIEPKNLTRLPTSFPDGNLFY
;
A
#
# COMPACT_ATOMS: atom_id res chain seq x y z
N MET A 1 15.32 2.81 7.99
CA MET A 1 15.49 3.86 6.95
C MET A 1 15.96 3.30 5.61
N ASN A 2 17.21 2.82 5.47
CA ASN A 2 17.78 2.43 4.17
C ASN A 2 16.92 1.42 3.38
N ALA A 3 16.44 0.36 4.05
CA ALA A 3 15.55 -0.62 3.43
C ALA A 3 14.27 0.02 2.87
N THR A 4 13.58 0.84 3.67
CA THR A 4 12.38 1.59 3.28
C THR A 4 12.64 2.46 2.04
N LEU A 5 13.75 3.19 2.01
CA LEU A 5 14.11 4.05 0.87
C LEU A 5 14.32 3.23 -0.42
N GLN A 6 15.00 2.09 -0.33
CA GLN A 6 15.23 1.21 -1.47
C GLN A 6 13.93 0.56 -1.96
N CYS A 7 13.05 0.14 -1.04
CA CYS A 7 11.73 -0.39 -1.39
C CYS A 7 10.85 0.65 -2.10
N LEU A 8 10.93 1.93 -1.74
CA LEU A 8 10.20 2.99 -2.46
C LEU A 8 10.84 3.35 -3.79
N LYS A 9 12.17 3.27 -3.89
CA LYS A 9 12.91 3.51 -5.12
C LYS A 9 12.53 2.51 -6.22
N SER A 10 12.13 1.28 -5.87
CA SER A 10 11.73 0.26 -6.86
C SER A 10 10.43 0.58 -7.59
N VAL A 11 9.65 1.56 -7.12
CA VAL A 11 8.41 2.00 -7.77
C VAL A 11 8.74 3.14 -8.76
N PRO A 12 8.72 2.89 -10.08
CA PRO A 12 9.22 3.85 -11.05
C PRO A 12 8.36 5.12 -11.12
N GLU A 13 7.04 5.02 -11.01
CA GLU A 13 6.12 6.15 -11.08
C GLU A 13 6.30 7.08 -9.87
N LEU A 14 6.55 6.51 -8.69
CA LEU A 14 6.87 7.26 -7.49
C LEU A 14 8.24 7.94 -7.62
N ARG A 15 9.25 7.20 -8.08
CA ARG A 15 10.61 7.74 -8.29
C ARG A 15 10.60 8.91 -9.26
N ASP A 16 9.88 8.79 -10.37
CA ASP A 16 9.83 9.83 -11.40
C ASP A 16 9.07 11.06 -10.90
N ALA A 17 7.98 10.88 -10.14
CA ALA A 17 7.27 11.98 -9.50
C ALA A 17 8.11 12.69 -8.43
N VAL A 18 8.86 11.96 -7.61
CA VAL A 18 9.80 12.53 -6.63
C VAL A 18 10.90 13.33 -7.34
N LYS A 19 11.40 12.87 -8.50
CA LYS A 19 12.40 13.62 -9.30
C LYS A 19 11.82 14.91 -9.89
N GLN A 20 10.56 14.90 -10.29
CA GLN A 20 9.85 16.06 -10.85
C GLN A 20 9.31 17.01 -9.77
N TYR A 21 9.37 16.62 -8.49
CA TYR A 21 8.95 17.47 -7.38
C TYR A 21 9.79 18.75 -7.34
N HIS A 22 9.10 19.88 -7.26
CA HIS A 22 9.69 21.19 -6.99
C HIS A 22 8.97 21.76 -5.77
N PRO A 23 9.70 22.21 -4.74
CA PRO A 23 9.08 22.83 -3.58
C PRO A 23 8.32 24.07 -4.05
N THR A 24 6.98 23.99 -4.00
CA THR A 24 6.13 25.15 -4.24
C THR A 24 6.05 25.90 -2.93
N HIS A 25 6.62 27.11 -2.89
CA HIS A 25 6.38 28.04 -1.78
C HIS A 25 4.89 28.40 -1.78
N ARG A 26 4.07 27.60 -1.08
CA ARG A 26 2.70 27.98 -0.77
C ARG A 26 2.80 29.21 0.15
N GLY A 27 2.44 30.36 -0.40
CA GLY A 27 2.73 31.69 0.16
C GLY A 27 2.27 31.90 1.61
N GLN A 28 3.16 31.64 2.56
CA GLN A 28 3.16 32.21 3.91
C GLN A 28 4.62 32.47 4.33
N GLY A 29 5.12 33.68 4.06
CA GLY A 29 6.35 34.23 4.65
C GLY A 29 7.67 33.51 4.33
N ALA A 30 8.70 34.28 3.99
CA ALA A 30 10.05 33.80 3.66
C ALA A 30 10.83 33.16 4.84
N MET A 31 10.17 32.68 5.90
CA MET A 31 10.83 32.33 7.17
C MET A 31 10.57 30.91 7.69
N MET A 32 9.74 30.09 7.06
CA MET A 32 9.56 28.69 7.47
C MET A 32 9.41 27.79 6.24
N ILE A 33 10.49 27.11 5.84
CA ILE A 33 10.36 25.93 4.98
C ILE A 33 9.63 24.89 5.84
N ASP A 34 8.45 24.47 5.38
CA ASP A 34 7.72 23.34 5.98
C ASP A 34 8.65 22.12 6.00
N GLY A 35 8.89 21.57 7.19
CA GLY A 35 9.83 20.48 7.38
C GLY A 35 9.48 19.24 6.55
N THR A 36 8.20 19.06 6.23
CA THR A 36 7.77 17.99 5.33
C THR A 36 8.26 18.20 3.89
N GLN A 37 8.29 19.45 3.40
CA GLN A 37 8.85 19.80 2.09
C GLN A 37 10.37 19.63 2.06
N MET A 38 11.05 19.93 3.17
CA MET A 38 12.49 19.70 3.31
C MET A 38 12.81 18.20 3.18
N ILE A 39 12.02 17.33 3.83
CA ILE A 39 12.18 15.87 3.70
C ILE A 39 11.91 15.41 2.27
N ALA A 40 10.84 15.89 1.63
CA ALA A 40 10.51 15.53 0.25
C ALA A 40 11.64 15.94 -0.73
N ASN A 41 12.22 17.13 -0.55
CA ASN A 41 13.36 17.59 -1.34
C ASN A 41 14.64 16.79 -1.04
N ALA A 42 14.92 16.49 0.23
CA ALA A 42 16.06 15.65 0.61
C ALA A 42 15.94 14.23 0.03
N LEU A 43 14.72 13.68 -0.06
CA LEU A 43 14.46 12.41 -0.71
C LEU A 43 14.76 12.46 -2.21
N LYS A 44 14.33 13.53 -2.89
CA LYS A 44 14.68 13.78 -4.30
C LYS A 44 16.19 13.77 -4.53
N THR A 45 16.94 14.55 -3.74
CA THR A 45 18.41 14.58 -3.85
C THR A 45 19.01 13.20 -3.58
N THR A 46 18.52 12.50 -2.56
CA THR A 46 18.98 11.14 -2.23
C THR A 46 18.80 10.18 -3.39
N TYR A 47 17.65 10.19 -4.06
CA TYR A 47 17.42 9.33 -5.23
C TYR A 47 18.27 9.71 -6.44
N GLN A 48 18.52 10.99 -6.67
CA GLN A 48 19.42 11.44 -7.75
C GLN A 48 20.86 10.98 -7.52
N GLN A 49 21.36 11.10 -6.29
CA GLN A 49 22.71 10.63 -5.93
C GLN A 49 22.82 9.11 -6.01
N LEU A 50 21.80 8.38 -5.53
CA LEU A 50 21.75 6.92 -5.63
C LEU A 50 21.63 6.37 -7.06
N ASP A 51 21.22 7.19 -8.04
CA ASP A 51 21.19 6.81 -9.45
C ASP A 51 22.50 7.15 -10.17
N GLY A 52 23.25 8.14 -9.68
CA GLY A 52 24.51 8.60 -10.27
C GLY A 52 25.76 7.90 -9.73
N THR A 53 25.64 7.06 -8.70
CA THR A 53 26.79 6.48 -8.00
C THR A 53 26.58 4.99 -7.74
N SER A 54 27.63 4.20 -8.02
CA SER A 54 27.68 2.75 -7.71
C SER A 54 28.22 2.46 -6.31
N GLU A 55 28.77 3.48 -5.64
CA GLU A 55 29.30 3.39 -4.28
C GLU A 55 28.21 3.60 -3.21
N PRO A 56 28.44 3.11 -1.97
CA PRO A 56 27.53 3.35 -0.86
C PRO A 56 27.35 4.85 -0.57
N TYR A 57 26.13 5.34 -0.73
CA TYR A 57 25.76 6.73 -0.41
C TYR A 57 25.12 6.83 0.98
N MET A 58 25.60 7.75 1.81
CA MET A 58 25.02 8.05 3.12
C MET A 58 24.12 9.29 3.03
N PRO A 59 22.79 9.16 3.19
CA PRO A 59 21.86 10.27 3.04
C PRO A 59 21.79 11.14 4.32
N LEU A 60 22.88 11.84 4.65
CA LEU A 60 23.00 12.66 5.86
C LEU A 60 21.93 13.75 5.95
N ILE A 61 21.67 14.47 4.85
CA ILE A 61 20.69 15.57 4.81
C ILE A 61 19.28 15.05 5.09
N LEU A 62 18.93 13.90 4.52
CA LEU A 62 17.63 13.28 4.75
C LEU A 62 17.51 12.82 6.20
N LEU A 63 18.55 12.18 6.75
CA LEU A 63 18.58 11.71 8.12
C LEU A 63 18.43 12.85 9.13
N THR A 64 19.17 13.96 8.96
CA THR A 64 19.07 15.11 9.84
C THR A 64 17.71 15.80 9.75
N SER A 65 17.12 15.87 8.56
CA SER A 65 15.77 16.41 8.36
C SER A 65 14.72 15.55 9.07
N ILE A 66 14.84 14.22 8.96
CA ILE A 66 13.95 13.28 9.64
C ILE A 66 14.05 13.41 11.16
N HIS A 67 15.26 13.48 11.71
CA HIS A 67 15.45 13.63 13.17
C HIS A 67 14.89 14.96 13.70
N ARG A 68 14.90 16.01 12.88
CA ARG A 68 14.32 17.30 13.23
C ARG A 68 12.79 17.25 13.28
N GLU A 69 12.16 16.67 12.26
CA GLU A 69 10.69 16.62 12.16
C GLU A 69 10.07 15.52 13.02
N PHE A 70 10.78 14.41 13.19
CA PHE A 70 10.34 13.27 13.98
C PHE A 70 11.41 12.93 15.03
N PRO A 71 11.42 13.65 16.18
CA PRO A 71 12.40 13.44 17.24
C PRO A 71 12.43 12.01 17.79
N ARG A 72 11.32 11.25 17.67
CA ARG A 72 11.24 9.82 18.02
C ARG A 72 12.31 9.00 17.29
N PHE A 73 12.62 9.33 16.05
CA PHE A 73 13.65 8.63 15.29
C PHE A 73 15.08 8.99 15.74
N ALA A 74 15.24 10.04 16.54
CA ALA A 74 16.51 10.49 17.10
C ALA A 74 16.73 10.05 18.55
N GLU A 75 15.88 9.15 19.07
CA GLU A 75 16.04 8.59 20.41
C GLU A 75 17.41 7.90 20.56
N LYS A 76 18.02 8.13 21.73
CA LYS A 76 19.32 7.59 22.08
C LYS A 76 19.17 6.57 23.18
N ASP A 77 20.00 5.54 23.13
CA ASP A 77 20.11 4.57 24.21
C ASP A 77 20.77 5.18 25.45
N ASP A 78 20.79 4.44 26.55
CA ASP A 78 21.43 4.84 27.81
C ASP A 78 22.93 5.17 27.65
N HIS A 79 23.55 4.75 26.54
CA HIS A 79 24.96 4.95 26.21
C HIS A 79 25.18 6.11 25.22
N GLY A 80 24.13 6.81 24.80
CA GLY A 80 24.17 7.95 23.90
C GLY A 80 24.24 7.61 22.41
N HIS A 81 24.17 6.33 22.02
CA HIS A 81 24.08 5.91 20.62
C HIS A 81 22.65 6.02 20.10
N MET A 82 22.48 6.24 18.79
CA MET A 82 21.14 6.29 18.19
C MET A 82 20.49 4.90 18.20
N MET A 83 19.24 4.83 18.64
CA MET A 83 18.48 3.60 18.71
C MET A 83 18.00 3.16 17.32
N GLN A 84 17.87 1.84 17.14
CA GLN A 84 17.21 1.30 15.96
C GLN A 84 15.69 1.49 16.08
N GLN A 85 15.09 1.95 14.98
CA GLN A 85 13.67 2.32 14.91
C GLN A 85 12.91 1.39 13.97
N ASP A 86 11.59 1.30 14.15
CA ASP A 86 10.74 0.46 13.31
C ASP A 86 10.70 0.99 11.86
N ALA A 87 11.04 0.12 10.91
CA ALA A 87 11.00 0.43 9.49
C ALA A 87 9.58 0.69 8.97
N ASN A 88 8.55 0.08 9.56
CA ASN A 88 7.16 0.31 9.18
C ASN A 88 6.68 1.68 9.66
N GLU A 89 7.08 2.09 10.86
CA GLU A 89 6.77 3.43 11.35
C GLU A 89 7.38 4.49 10.42
N PHE A 90 8.64 4.32 10.04
CA PHE A 90 9.28 5.19 9.06
C PHE A 90 8.58 5.14 7.69
N TRP A 91 8.12 3.97 7.24
CA TRP A 91 7.35 3.81 5.99
C TRP A 91 6.06 4.65 6.01
N VAL A 92 5.27 4.53 7.08
CA VAL A 92 3.98 5.25 7.22
C VAL A 92 4.20 6.76 7.23
N GLN A 93 5.18 7.25 8.00
CA GLN A 93 5.49 8.69 8.04
C GLN A 93 5.96 9.21 6.68
N LEU A 94 6.81 8.44 5.99
CA LEU A 94 7.29 8.83 4.68
C LEU A 94 6.16 8.82 3.63
N MET A 95 5.28 7.82 3.66
CA MET A 95 4.09 7.76 2.81
C MET A 95 3.18 8.97 3.01
N GLN A 96 2.95 9.38 4.26
CA GLN A 96 2.14 10.55 4.58
C GLN A 96 2.79 11.84 4.05
N ILE A 97 4.11 12.02 4.21
CA ILE A 97 4.83 13.17 3.66
C ILE A 97 4.70 13.22 2.13
N LEU A 98 4.83 12.07 1.47
CA LEU A 98 4.70 11.96 0.01
C LEU A 98 3.27 12.25 -0.43
N GLN A 99 2.26 11.79 0.32
CA GLN A 99 0.85 12.06 0.07
C GLN A 99 0.53 13.56 0.14
N MET A 100 1.13 14.28 1.10
CA MET A 100 0.91 15.72 1.28
C MET A 100 1.63 16.58 0.23
N ASN A 101 2.82 16.16 -0.20
CA ASN A 101 3.70 16.97 -1.03
C ASN A 101 3.64 16.65 -2.53
N ILE A 102 3.30 15.42 -2.91
CA ILE A 102 3.32 14.99 -4.31
C ILE A 102 1.89 14.96 -4.87
N PRO A 103 1.51 15.94 -5.71
CA PRO A 103 0.20 15.94 -6.34
C PRO A 103 0.09 14.73 -7.28
N GLY A 104 -1.14 14.20 -7.42
CA GLY A 104 -1.39 13.14 -8.38
C GLY A 104 -1.20 13.61 -9.82
N LYS A 105 -0.97 12.66 -10.71
CA LYS A 105 -0.96 12.97 -12.14
C LYS A 105 -2.37 13.40 -12.54
N LYS A 106 -2.51 14.58 -13.14
CA LYS A 106 -3.73 14.98 -13.83
C LYS A 106 -3.78 14.17 -15.12
N LEU A 107 -4.80 13.33 -15.27
CA LEU A 107 -5.11 12.74 -16.56
C LEU A 107 -5.63 13.90 -17.43
N ASN A 108 -4.93 14.20 -18.51
CA ASN A 108 -5.40 15.18 -19.49
C ASN A 108 -6.62 14.61 -20.21
N ASP A 109 -7.81 14.83 -19.67
CA ASP A 109 -9.03 14.85 -20.49
C ASP A 109 -9.37 16.32 -20.76
N GLU A 110 -9.14 16.76 -21.99
CA GLU A 110 -9.52 18.08 -22.50
C GLU A 110 -11.05 18.27 -22.64
N THR A 111 -11.87 17.45 -21.97
CA THR A 111 -13.34 17.50 -22.13
C THR A 111 -14.10 17.31 -20.82
N THR A 112 -13.82 18.13 -19.80
CA THR A 112 -14.90 18.54 -18.87
C THR A 112 -14.52 19.78 -18.09
N THR A 113 -14.83 20.94 -18.66
CA THR A 113 -15.25 22.07 -17.85
C THR A 113 -16.56 21.67 -17.18
N VAL A 114 -16.57 21.60 -15.85
CA VAL A 114 -17.67 21.95 -14.93
C VAL A 114 -17.47 21.20 -13.60
N SER A 115 -17.42 21.99 -12.52
CA SER A 115 -17.52 21.61 -11.11
C SER A 115 -16.23 21.25 -10.39
N SER A 116 -15.61 22.31 -9.87
CA SER A 116 -14.86 22.35 -8.61
C SER A 116 -15.43 21.40 -7.56
N THR A 117 -14.86 20.19 -7.48
CA THR A 117 -14.85 19.39 -6.25
C THR A 117 -13.42 18.98 -5.99
N ASN A 118 -12.90 19.45 -4.85
CA ASN A 118 -11.55 19.21 -4.33
C ASN A 118 -11.20 17.71 -4.26
N ASN A 119 -10.67 17.13 -5.33
CA ASN A 119 -10.02 15.81 -5.27
C ASN A 119 -8.88 15.76 -6.28
N GLU A 120 -7.91 16.68 -6.17
CA GLU A 120 -6.55 16.38 -6.61
C GLU A 120 -6.01 15.26 -5.72
N LYS A 121 -6.40 14.01 -6.00
CA LYS A 121 -5.91 12.83 -5.28
C LYS A 121 -4.39 12.84 -5.38
N SER A 122 -3.70 12.66 -4.26
CA SER A 122 -2.24 12.59 -4.26
C SER A 122 -1.77 11.42 -5.13
N LEU A 123 -0.51 11.45 -5.57
CA LEU A 123 0.05 10.32 -6.31
C LEU A 123 -0.02 9.03 -5.48
N ILE A 124 0.20 9.14 -4.17
CA ILE A 124 0.11 8.01 -3.24
C ILE A 124 -1.31 7.44 -3.20
N ASP A 125 -2.35 8.27 -3.17
CA ASP A 125 -3.75 7.82 -3.21
C ASP A 125 -4.15 7.18 -4.54
N GLN A 126 -3.49 7.58 -5.63
CA GLN A 126 -3.71 6.99 -6.95
C GLN A 126 -3.10 5.60 -7.04
N TYR A 127 -1.84 5.44 -6.61
CA TYR A 127 -1.04 4.25 -6.83
C TYR A 127 -1.01 3.24 -5.67
N PHE A 128 -1.07 3.71 -4.43
CA PHE A 128 -1.04 2.90 -3.20
C PHE A 128 -2.39 2.91 -2.46
N GLY A 129 -3.26 3.87 -2.78
CA GLY A 129 -4.59 4.00 -2.19
C GLY A 129 -5.51 2.85 -2.55
N MET A 130 -5.99 2.14 -1.52
CA MET A 130 -7.03 1.13 -1.63
C MET A 130 -8.29 1.58 -0.89
N SER A 131 -9.43 1.05 -1.29
CA SER A 131 -10.71 1.29 -0.62
C SER A 131 -11.31 -0.04 -0.22
N ALA A 132 -11.87 -0.09 0.98
CA ALA A 132 -12.47 -1.25 1.57
C ALA A 132 -13.88 -0.91 2.04
N GLN A 133 -14.82 -1.81 1.77
CA GLN A 133 -16.19 -1.73 2.24
C GLN A 133 -16.35 -2.69 3.42
N SER A 134 -16.71 -2.13 4.57
CA SER A 134 -16.97 -2.86 5.80
C SER A 134 -18.47 -3.03 5.99
N ILE A 135 -18.92 -4.26 6.17
CA ILE A 135 -20.30 -4.60 6.47
C ILE A 135 -20.33 -5.13 7.90
N MET A 136 -21.08 -4.47 8.77
CA MET A 136 -21.25 -4.90 10.16
C MET A 136 -22.64 -5.51 10.35
N LYS A 137 -22.69 -6.71 10.91
CA LYS A 137 -23.94 -7.44 11.19
C LYS A 137 -23.97 -7.90 12.64
N CYS A 138 -25.15 -7.85 13.27
CA CYS A 138 -25.36 -8.41 14.59
C CYS A 138 -25.50 -9.93 14.49
N ASN A 139 -24.76 -10.70 15.30
CA ASN A 139 -24.83 -12.17 15.25
C ASN A 139 -26.11 -12.71 15.89
N GLU A 140 -26.67 -11.97 16.85
CA GLU A 140 -27.81 -12.41 17.68
C GLU A 140 -29.16 -11.90 17.16
N ALA A 141 -29.17 -10.79 16.42
CA ALA A 141 -30.38 -10.19 15.84
C ALA A 141 -30.15 -9.94 14.34
N PRO A 142 -30.42 -10.94 13.47
CA PRO A 142 -30.26 -10.77 12.02
C PRO A 142 -31.27 -9.78 11.39
N GLU A 143 -32.30 -9.39 12.14
CA GLU A 143 -33.27 -8.35 11.73
C GLU A 143 -32.74 -6.93 11.88
N GLU A 144 -31.62 -6.73 12.60
CA GLU A 144 -31.01 -5.41 12.77
C GLU A 144 -30.32 -4.95 11.47
N LEU A 145 -30.50 -3.66 11.12
CA LEU A 145 -29.98 -3.09 9.88
C LEU A 145 -28.45 -3.22 9.80
N THR A 146 -27.96 -3.82 8.72
CA THR A 146 -26.52 -3.95 8.48
C THR A 146 -25.94 -2.59 8.13
N THR A 147 -24.95 -2.12 8.89
CA THR A 147 -24.27 -0.86 8.58
C THR A 147 -23.14 -1.11 7.60
N VAL A 148 -23.12 -0.35 6.50
CA VAL A 148 -22.06 -0.36 5.50
C VAL A 148 -21.21 0.89 5.67
N ALA A 149 -19.89 0.72 5.78
CA ALA A 149 -18.93 1.81 5.87
C ALA A 149 -17.85 1.66 4.80
N GLU A 150 -17.39 2.76 4.22
CA GLU A 150 -16.24 2.78 3.33
C GLU A 150 -15.01 3.33 4.05
N GLU A 151 -13.90 2.60 3.96
CA GLU A 151 -12.62 2.94 4.57
C GLU A 151 -11.54 3.02 3.47
N ARG A 152 -10.63 3.98 3.59
CA ARG A 152 -9.47 4.11 2.71
C ARG A 152 -8.22 3.68 3.45
N LEU A 153 -7.41 2.85 2.81
CA LEU A 153 -6.19 2.28 3.39
C LEU A 153 -5.03 2.49 2.41
N LEU A 154 -3.81 2.57 2.94
CA LEU A 154 -2.56 2.59 2.14
C LEU A 154 -1.74 1.30 2.31
N GLN A 155 -2.12 0.48 3.29
CA GLN A 155 -1.40 -0.71 3.69
C GLN A 155 -2.39 -1.75 4.24
N LEU A 156 -2.19 -3.01 3.86
CA LEU A 156 -2.90 -4.14 4.46
C LEU A 156 -2.09 -4.76 5.58
N SER A 157 -2.72 -4.95 6.72
CA SER A 157 -2.11 -5.61 7.87
C SER A 157 -2.37 -7.12 7.83
N CYS A 158 -1.31 -7.90 7.72
CA CYS A 158 -1.33 -9.36 7.87
C CYS A 158 -1.05 -9.70 9.33
N PHE A 159 -2.08 -10.15 10.05
CA PHE A 159 -1.95 -10.60 11.43
C PHE A 159 -1.47 -12.05 11.46
N ILE A 160 -0.33 -12.28 12.09
CA ILE A 160 0.26 -13.62 12.20
C ILE A 160 -0.13 -14.21 13.55
N SER A 161 -1.17 -15.03 13.56
CA SER A 161 -1.56 -15.83 14.73
C SER A 161 -0.91 -17.22 14.69
N GLN A 162 -1.09 -17.99 15.77
CA GLN A 162 -0.59 -19.38 15.85
C GLN A 162 -1.13 -20.28 14.74
N ASP A 163 -2.30 -19.97 14.17
CA ASP A 163 -2.94 -20.77 13.12
C ASP A 163 -2.54 -20.35 11.70
N VAL A 164 -1.92 -19.18 11.53
CA VAL A 164 -1.61 -18.63 10.21
C VAL A 164 -0.30 -19.21 9.68
N LYS A 165 -0.36 -20.04 8.63
CA LYS A 165 0.81 -20.56 7.89
C LYS A 165 1.06 -19.83 6.57
N TYR A 166 -0.01 -19.31 5.96
CA TYR A 166 0.02 -18.65 4.66
C TYR A 166 -0.38 -17.19 4.79
N LEU A 167 0.21 -16.34 3.95
CA LEU A 167 -0.09 -14.90 3.90
C LEU A 167 -1.60 -14.61 3.71
N LEU A 168 -2.26 -15.32 2.77
CA LEU A 168 -3.68 -15.10 2.48
C LEU A 168 -4.58 -15.34 3.70
N THR A 169 -4.27 -16.34 4.52
CA THR A 169 -5.00 -16.59 5.76
C THR A 169 -4.84 -15.44 6.74
N GLY A 170 -3.63 -14.89 6.88
CA GLY A 170 -3.38 -13.74 7.75
C GLY A 170 -4.06 -12.45 7.28
N LEU A 171 -4.25 -12.29 5.97
CA LEU A 171 -5.05 -11.20 5.39
C LEU A 171 -6.55 -11.39 5.64
N LYS A 172 -7.07 -12.61 5.44
CA LYS A 172 -8.49 -12.94 5.71
C LYS A 172 -8.85 -12.68 7.18
N ASN A 173 -7.98 -13.07 8.12
CA ASN A 173 -8.19 -12.84 9.55
C ASN A 173 -8.28 -11.36 9.92
N ARG A 174 -7.68 -10.44 9.16
CA ARG A 174 -7.82 -9.00 9.39
C ARG A 174 -9.13 -8.45 8.84
N LEU A 175 -9.66 -9.06 7.79
CA LEU A 175 -10.88 -8.60 7.16
C LEU A 175 -12.12 -8.99 7.97
N GLU A 176 -12.01 -10.00 8.83
CA GLU A 176 -13.08 -10.46 9.72
C GLU A 176 -12.75 -10.11 11.17
N GLU A 177 -13.53 -9.20 11.75
CA GLU A 177 -13.35 -8.77 13.14
C GLU A 177 -14.67 -8.90 13.90
N GLN A 178 -14.59 -9.34 15.16
CA GLN A 178 -15.73 -9.34 16.07
C GLN A 178 -15.59 -8.18 17.04
N ILE A 179 -16.67 -7.40 17.19
CA ILE A 179 -16.71 -6.21 18.02
C ILE A 179 -17.96 -6.29 18.90
N THR A 180 -17.78 -6.13 20.21
CA THR A 180 -18.91 -6.01 21.14
C THR A 180 -19.40 -4.58 21.15
N LYS A 181 -20.69 -4.38 20.84
CA LYS A 181 -21.34 -3.07 20.90
C LYS A 181 -22.72 -3.21 21.54
N HIS A 182 -23.20 -2.13 22.15
CA HIS A 182 -24.57 -2.06 22.64
C HIS A 182 -25.56 -2.07 21.47
N SER A 183 -26.39 -3.11 21.36
CA SER A 183 -27.45 -3.20 20.36
C SER A 183 -28.67 -2.39 20.82
N THR A 184 -29.22 -1.57 19.94
CA THR A 184 -30.43 -0.80 20.23
C THR A 184 -31.68 -1.67 20.22
N VAL A 185 -31.66 -2.79 19.48
CA VAL A 185 -32.78 -3.73 19.35
C VAL A 185 -32.86 -4.67 20.56
N LEU A 186 -31.72 -5.23 20.99
CA LEU A 186 -31.65 -6.16 22.13
C LEU A 186 -31.48 -5.43 23.46
N ASN A 187 -31.18 -4.12 23.43
CA ASN A 187 -30.89 -3.26 24.57
C ASN A 187 -29.85 -3.85 25.55
N ARG A 188 -28.84 -4.53 24.98
CA ARG A 188 -27.70 -5.11 25.69
C ARG A 188 -26.49 -5.14 24.77
N ASP A 189 -25.31 -5.34 25.37
CA ASP A 189 -24.09 -5.63 24.61
C ASP A 189 -24.23 -6.94 23.85
N ALA A 190 -24.08 -6.86 22.53
CA ALA A 190 -24.14 -7.99 21.62
C ALA A 190 -22.87 -8.03 20.76
N VAL A 191 -22.55 -9.21 20.25
CA VAL A 191 -21.39 -9.41 19.37
C VAL A 191 -21.78 -9.09 17.93
N PHE A 192 -21.11 -8.10 17.35
CA PHE A 192 -21.22 -7.74 15.94
C PHE A 192 -20.01 -8.30 15.17
N THR A 193 -20.27 -8.89 14.01
CA THR A 193 -19.22 -9.29 13.07
C THR A 193 -19.07 -8.20 12.01
N LYS A 194 -17.88 -7.62 11.92
CA LYS A 194 -17.46 -6.70 10.86
C LYS A 194 -16.68 -7.51 9.81
N THR A 195 -17.25 -7.63 8.62
CA THR A 195 -16.57 -8.23 7.46
C THR A 195 -16.19 -7.13 6.48
N THR A 196 -14.92 -7.07 6.13
CA THR A 196 -14.35 -6.06 5.26
C THR A 196 -13.98 -6.68 3.91
N HIS A 197 -14.43 -6.09 2.81
CA HIS A 197 -14.07 -6.51 1.46
C HIS A 197 -13.42 -5.36 0.70
N LEU A 198 -12.43 -5.66 -0.14
CA LEU A 198 -11.75 -4.64 -0.94
C LEU A 198 -12.66 -4.17 -2.09
N SER A 199 -13.01 -2.89 -2.12
CA SER A 199 -13.81 -2.26 -3.18
C SER A 199 -12.92 -1.67 -4.29
N ARG A 200 -11.70 -1.25 -3.94
CA ARG A 200 -10.68 -0.77 -4.89
C ARG A 200 -9.30 -1.28 -4.45
N LEU A 201 -8.58 -1.95 -5.35
CA LEU A 201 -7.16 -2.30 -5.17
C LEU A 201 -6.24 -1.18 -5.66
N PRO A 202 -5.01 -1.09 -5.13
CA PRO A 202 -3.99 -0.22 -5.66
C PRO A 202 -3.16 -0.92 -6.74
N ALA A 203 -2.42 -0.13 -7.52
CA ALA A 203 -1.35 -0.63 -8.39
C ALA A 203 -0.22 -1.28 -7.59
N TYR A 204 0.15 -0.65 -6.47
CA TYR A 204 1.18 -1.12 -5.57
C TYR A 204 0.56 -1.47 -4.22
N LEU A 205 0.49 -2.78 -3.93
CA LEU A 205 -0.07 -3.27 -2.69
C LEU A 205 1.01 -3.42 -1.61
N THR A 206 0.92 -2.58 -0.58
CA THR A 206 1.79 -2.69 0.60
C THR A 206 1.18 -3.64 1.62
N ILE A 207 1.94 -4.65 2.06
CA ILE A 207 1.52 -5.59 3.10
C ILE A 207 2.43 -5.46 4.32
N GLN A 208 1.84 -5.16 5.48
CA GLN A 208 2.50 -5.15 6.77
C GLN A 208 2.40 -6.51 7.43
N PHE A 209 3.53 -7.13 7.77
CA PHE A 209 3.53 -8.29 8.63
C PHE A 209 3.53 -7.86 10.10
N VAL A 210 2.38 -8.01 10.78
CA VAL A 210 2.26 -7.71 12.20
C VAL A 210 2.81 -8.90 12.99
N ARG A 211 4.11 -8.81 13.31
CA ARG A 211 4.85 -9.86 14.04
C ARG A 211 5.16 -9.51 15.49
N PHE A 212 4.94 -8.27 15.90
CA PHE A 212 5.19 -7.86 17.28
C PHE A 212 3.91 -8.02 18.08
N PHE A 213 4.03 -8.66 19.24
CA PHE A 213 2.94 -8.80 20.19
C PHE A 213 3.48 -8.59 21.60
N TYR A 214 2.66 -7.97 22.44
CA TYR A 214 2.97 -7.77 23.84
C TYR A 214 2.43 -8.95 24.65
N LYS A 215 3.29 -9.62 25.40
CA LYS A 215 2.85 -10.66 26.33
C LYS A 215 2.54 -10.02 27.67
N GLU A 216 1.26 -9.80 27.98
CA GLU A 216 0.84 -9.18 29.25
C GLU A 216 1.37 -9.92 30.48
N LYS A 217 1.39 -11.26 30.44
CA LYS A 217 1.88 -12.10 31.55
C LYS A 217 3.35 -11.83 31.89
N GLU A 218 4.19 -11.63 30.88
CA GLU A 218 5.63 -11.44 31.02
C GLU A 218 6.02 -9.96 31.03
N LYS A 219 5.08 -9.06 30.67
CA LYS A 219 5.32 -7.64 30.39
C LYS A 219 6.45 -7.37 29.40
N VAL A 220 6.66 -8.30 28.47
CA VAL A 220 7.75 -8.28 27.49
C VAL A 220 7.19 -8.20 26.07
N ASN A 221 7.80 -7.36 25.24
CA ASN A 221 7.59 -7.33 23.80
C ASN A 221 8.22 -8.57 23.17
N ALA A 222 7.43 -9.34 22.42
CA ALA A 222 7.90 -10.55 21.74
C ALA A 222 7.71 -10.43 20.22
N LYS A 223 8.63 -11.06 19.48
CA LYS A 223 8.57 -11.15 18.02
C LYS A 223 8.16 -12.55 17.60
N ILE A 224 7.17 -12.65 16.72
CA ILE A 224 6.71 -13.90 16.12
C ILE A 224 7.69 -14.30 15.01
N LEU A 225 8.53 -15.29 15.33
CA LEU A 225 9.53 -15.87 14.42
C LEU A 225 8.97 -17.02 13.57
N LYS A 226 7.65 -17.24 13.60
CA LYS A 226 6.99 -18.27 12.80
C LYS A 226 7.20 -18.02 11.30
N ASP A 227 7.49 -19.08 10.56
CA ASP A 227 7.54 -19.03 9.11
C ASP A 227 6.13 -18.83 8.54
N VAL A 228 6.00 -17.88 7.61
CA VAL A 228 4.74 -17.58 6.92
C VAL A 228 5.05 -17.58 5.44
N GLN A 229 4.49 -18.56 4.73
CA GLN A 229 4.72 -18.72 3.31
C GLN A 229 3.93 -17.65 2.53
N TYR A 230 4.63 -16.96 1.64
CA TYR A 230 4.06 -16.03 0.68
C TYR A 230 4.48 -16.44 -0.74
N SER A 231 3.56 -16.35 -1.68
CA SER A 231 3.80 -16.67 -3.08
C SER A 231 4.41 -15.48 -3.81
N MET A 232 5.21 -15.75 -4.86
CA MET A 232 5.74 -14.72 -5.75
C MET A 232 4.62 -14.00 -6.54
N ILE A 233 3.56 -14.74 -6.86
CA ILE A 233 2.35 -14.22 -7.48
C ILE A 233 1.25 -14.26 -6.42
N LEU A 234 0.74 -13.09 -6.03
CA LEU A 234 -0.31 -12.96 -5.03
C LEU A 234 -1.66 -12.76 -5.72
N ASP A 235 -2.62 -13.62 -5.41
CA ASP A 235 -4.01 -13.48 -5.85
C ASP A 235 -4.88 -12.99 -4.69
N VAL A 236 -5.45 -11.79 -4.84
CA VAL A 236 -6.32 -11.14 -3.84
C VAL A 236 -7.80 -11.14 -4.25
N PHE A 237 -8.16 -11.88 -5.30
CA PHE A 237 -9.53 -11.90 -5.83
C PHE A 237 -10.57 -12.31 -4.78
N ASP A 238 -10.24 -13.30 -3.95
CA ASP A 238 -11.08 -13.78 -2.85
C ASP A 238 -11.39 -12.69 -1.81
N LEU A 239 -10.54 -11.68 -1.68
CA LEU A 239 -10.64 -10.61 -0.67
C LEU A 239 -11.48 -9.42 -1.18
N CYS A 240 -11.81 -9.42 -2.47
CA CYS A 240 -12.51 -8.32 -3.13
C CYS A 240 -14.03 -8.42 -2.96
N THR A 241 -14.70 -7.28 -3.11
CA THR A 241 -16.17 -7.22 -3.23
C THR A 241 -16.66 -7.97 -4.47
N PRO A 242 -17.88 -8.54 -4.48
CA PRO A 242 -18.42 -9.23 -5.65
C PRO A 242 -18.55 -8.32 -6.87
N GLU A 243 -18.74 -7.02 -6.66
CA GLU A 243 -18.76 -6.01 -7.72
C GLU A 243 -17.38 -5.85 -8.38
N LEU A 244 -16.33 -5.72 -7.56
CA LEU A 244 -14.96 -5.63 -8.07
C LEU A 244 -14.53 -6.95 -8.72
N GLN A 245 -14.89 -8.10 -8.16
CA GLN A 245 -14.63 -9.41 -8.75
C GLN A 245 -15.21 -9.49 -10.17
N LYS A 246 -16.45 -9.06 -10.39
CA LYS A 246 -17.07 -9.02 -11.72
C LYS A 246 -16.29 -8.15 -12.71
N ARG A 247 -15.77 -7.01 -12.26
CA ARG A 247 -14.94 -6.12 -13.10
C ARG A 247 -13.57 -6.73 -13.43
N LEU A 248 -13.00 -7.52 -12.52
CA LEU A 248 -11.69 -8.15 -12.68
C LEU A 248 -11.72 -9.46 -13.49
N MET A 249 -12.86 -10.15 -13.56
CA MET A 249 -13.01 -11.39 -14.34
C MET A 249 -12.47 -11.31 -15.78
N PRO A 250 -12.86 -10.33 -16.63
CA PRO A 250 -12.40 -10.30 -18.03
C PRO A 250 -10.88 -10.10 -18.13
N ALA A 251 -10.30 -9.25 -17.29
CA ALA A 251 -8.85 -9.04 -17.26
C ALA A 251 -8.10 -10.31 -16.82
N ARG A 252 -8.63 -10.99 -15.79
CA ARG A 252 -8.06 -12.24 -15.28
C ARG A 252 -8.10 -13.37 -16.30
N GLU A 253 -9.19 -13.51 -17.05
CA GLU A 253 -9.27 -14.49 -18.14
C GLU A 253 -8.27 -14.21 -19.26
N GLN A 254 -8.01 -12.94 -19.58
CA GLN A 254 -7.00 -12.57 -20.57
C GLN A 254 -5.58 -12.89 -20.09
N ILE A 255 -5.28 -12.61 -18.82
CA ILE A 255 -3.98 -12.98 -18.21
C ILE A 255 -3.80 -14.49 -18.27
N LYS A 256 -4.81 -15.26 -17.82
CA LYS A 256 -4.78 -16.72 -17.85
C LYS A 256 -4.55 -17.27 -19.26
N LYS A 257 -5.28 -16.77 -20.26
CA LYS A 257 -5.09 -17.16 -21.67
C LYS A 257 -3.66 -16.86 -22.17
N SER A 258 -3.09 -15.73 -21.76
CA SER A 258 -1.73 -15.35 -22.14
C SER A 258 -0.66 -16.22 -21.47
N GLU A 259 -0.90 -16.64 -20.22
CA GLU A 259 -0.01 -17.55 -19.48
C GLU A 259 -0.08 -18.97 -20.05
N ASP A 260 -1.29 -19.48 -20.31
CA ASP A 260 -1.50 -20.77 -20.97
C ASP A 260 -0.80 -20.78 -22.35
N ALA A 261 -0.96 -19.71 -23.14
CA ALA A 261 -0.27 -19.58 -24.43
C ALA A 261 1.26 -19.51 -24.30
N LYS A 262 1.81 -18.94 -23.23
CA LYS A 262 3.26 -18.95 -22.97
C LYS A 262 3.73 -20.36 -22.59
N LEU A 263 3.00 -21.05 -21.72
CA LEU A 263 3.32 -22.43 -21.31
C LEU A 263 3.26 -23.39 -22.50
N ASP A 264 2.27 -23.26 -23.36
CA ASP A 264 2.16 -24.07 -24.58
C ASP A 264 3.31 -23.77 -25.56
N ARG A 265 3.74 -22.51 -25.68
CA ARG A 265 4.94 -22.15 -26.46
C ARG A 265 6.22 -22.73 -25.86
N GLU A 266 6.38 -22.71 -24.53
CA GLU A 266 7.53 -23.32 -23.86
C GLU A 266 7.54 -24.85 -24.02
N ARG A 267 6.36 -25.48 -24.00
CA ARG A 267 6.20 -26.91 -24.31
C ARG A 267 6.54 -27.20 -25.77
N ALA A 268 6.04 -26.42 -26.73
CA ALA A 268 6.34 -26.58 -28.15
C ALA A 268 7.84 -26.38 -28.47
N LYS A 269 8.50 -25.41 -27.81
CA LYS A 269 9.96 -25.22 -27.89
C LYS A 269 10.74 -26.41 -27.32
N LYS A 270 10.25 -27.05 -26.25
CA LYS A 270 10.85 -28.27 -25.70
C LYS A 270 10.62 -29.50 -26.60
N LEU A 271 9.57 -29.51 -27.42
CA LEU A 271 9.30 -30.54 -28.44
C LEU A 271 9.98 -30.28 -29.80
N GLY A 272 10.74 -29.18 -29.96
CA GLY A 272 11.55 -28.93 -31.16
C GLY A 272 10.81 -28.32 -32.36
N GLU A 273 9.61 -27.77 -32.16
CA GLU A 273 8.88 -27.06 -33.24
C GLU A 273 9.37 -25.61 -33.40
N VAL A 274 9.48 -25.15 -34.65
CA VAL A 274 9.92 -23.79 -35.00
C VAL A 274 8.82 -22.78 -34.64
N VAL A 275 8.96 -22.12 -33.49
CA VAL A 275 8.04 -21.06 -33.06
C VAL A 275 8.43 -19.74 -33.73
N ILE A 276 7.62 -19.29 -34.69
CA ILE A 276 7.74 -17.98 -35.34
C ILE A 276 7.40 -16.88 -34.32
N GLU A 277 8.30 -15.94 -34.08
CA GLU A 277 8.07 -14.81 -33.19
C GLU A 277 7.10 -13.80 -33.80
N PRO A 278 5.95 -13.50 -33.16
CA PRO A 278 5.22 -12.29 -33.50
C PRO A 278 5.99 -11.08 -32.96
N LYS A 279 6.58 -10.30 -33.87
CA LYS A 279 7.01 -8.92 -33.59
C LYS A 279 5.79 -8.15 -33.07
N ASN A 280 5.95 -7.53 -31.90
CA ASN A 280 4.95 -6.79 -31.11
C ASN A 280 4.13 -7.65 -30.13
N LEU A 281 4.72 -7.99 -28.98
CA LEU A 281 3.93 -7.97 -27.75
C LEU A 281 3.62 -6.50 -27.44
N THR A 282 2.51 -6.00 -27.96
CA THR A 282 1.88 -4.79 -27.43
C THR A 282 1.64 -5.06 -25.94
N ARG A 283 2.35 -4.35 -25.05
CA ARG A 283 2.00 -4.34 -23.63
C ARG A 283 0.54 -3.90 -23.56
N LEU A 284 -0.34 -4.83 -23.19
CA LEU A 284 -1.76 -4.53 -23.04
C LEU A 284 -1.89 -3.47 -21.93
N PRO A 285 -2.71 -2.43 -22.13
CA PRO A 285 -2.94 -1.44 -21.10
C PRO A 285 -3.61 -2.14 -19.91
N THR A 286 -3.00 -2.02 -18.74
CA THR A 286 -3.54 -2.52 -17.46
C THR A 286 -4.68 -1.63 -16.93
N SER A 287 -5.05 -0.59 -17.67
CA SER A 287 -6.06 0.41 -17.32
C SER A 287 -7.31 0.33 -18.21
N PHE A 288 -8.50 0.43 -17.61
CA PHE A 288 -9.73 0.80 -18.33
C PHE A 288 -9.80 2.32 -18.58
N PRO A 289 -10.59 2.78 -19.57
CA PRO A 289 -10.76 4.21 -19.91
C PRO A 289 -11.30 5.08 -18.78
N ASP A 290 -11.97 4.48 -17.78
CA ASP A 290 -12.61 5.22 -16.69
C ASP A 290 -11.64 5.50 -15.54
N GLY A 291 -10.61 6.33 -15.77
CA GLY A 291 -9.89 7.16 -14.78
C GLY A 291 -9.36 6.54 -13.48
N ASN A 292 -9.56 5.25 -13.26
CA ASN A 292 -9.22 4.49 -12.07
C ASN A 292 -8.12 3.53 -12.51
N LEU A 293 -6.91 4.07 -12.53
CA LEU A 293 -5.68 3.31 -12.73
C LEU A 293 -5.62 2.19 -11.70
N PHE A 294 -5.61 0.96 -12.21
CA PHE A 294 -4.93 -0.16 -11.61
C PHE A 294 -3.79 -0.46 -12.58
N TYR A 295 -2.57 -0.61 -12.07
CA TYR A 295 -1.50 -1.26 -12.83
C TYR A 295 -1.56 -2.75 -12.56
#